data_AF-A0A0K0FY60-F1
#
_entry.id   AF-A0A0K0FY60-F1
#
_cell.length_a   1.000
_cell.length_b   1.000
_cell.length_c   1.000
_cell.angle_alpha   90.00
_cell.angle_beta   90.00
_cell.angle_gamma   90.00
#
_symmetry.space_group_name_H-M   'P 1'
#
loop_
_entity.id
_entity.type
_entity.pdbx_description
1 polymer ?
#
loop_
_entity_poly.entity_id
_entity_poly.type
_entity_poly.pdbx_seq_one_letter_code
_entity_poly.pdbx_strand_id
1 'polypeptide(L)'
;MNLKDIEKPLVSQFKYPWPFPKKECSLRAFTAMTTTLVFLFPKLLFAYGINKVNIYGKEKFLKCLEDGSRPLITIANHRCNIDDPLMWSAILTCSEFFRNISRFRFVLAASDICFTNSIFTKFFAAGRCVPCVRGEGVFQKGMDFCIEKLNENKWVHVFPEGRVETKPIRIKWGVGRLVDQCRVPPTVIPIWINGMDKIWKNNRPGFGNTVEIIIGDPIDMAPYIIALPSSINEIERRKLITDFLQDKLLSTGNVSLGIEPDFLKL
;
A
#
# COMPACT_ATOMS: atom_id res chain seq x y z
N MET A 1 20.48 -8.30 -3.77
CA MET A 1 20.23 -7.80 -2.40
C MET A 1 21.52 -7.16 -1.95
N ASN A 2 21.50 -5.94 -1.42
CA ASN A 2 22.69 -5.40 -0.76
C ASN A 2 22.55 -5.70 0.74
N LEU A 3 23.64 -6.13 1.40
CA LEU A 3 23.65 -6.43 2.85
C LEU A 3 23.04 -5.30 3.71
N LYS A 4 23.21 -4.05 3.26
CA LYS A 4 22.67 -2.84 3.90
C LYS A 4 21.14 -2.82 4.00
N ASP A 5 20.41 -3.56 3.16
CA ASP A 5 18.94 -3.62 3.19
C ASP A 5 18.39 -4.56 4.29
N ILE A 6 19.28 -5.32 4.95
CA ILE A 6 18.98 -6.42 5.88
C ILE A 6 19.35 -6.07 7.32
N GLU A 7 20.25 -5.12 7.53
CA GLU A 7 20.64 -4.71 8.87
C GLU A 7 19.70 -3.64 9.39
N LYS A 8 19.29 -3.79 10.65
CA LYS A 8 18.56 -2.73 11.35
C LYS A 8 19.49 -1.51 11.46
N PRO A 9 19.04 -0.30 11.08
CA PRO A 9 19.88 0.88 11.21
C PRO A 9 20.23 1.10 12.68
N LEU A 10 21.51 1.36 12.97
CA LEU A 10 21.97 1.69 14.33
C LEU A 10 21.27 2.93 14.88
N VAL A 11 21.05 3.92 14.01
CA VAL A 11 20.30 5.15 14.30
C VAL A 11 19.39 5.44 13.11
N SER A 12 18.10 5.64 13.37
CA SER A 12 17.16 6.05 12.32
C SER A 12 17.33 7.54 12.00
N GLN A 13 17.30 7.87 10.70
CA GLN A 13 17.27 9.20 10.12
C GLN A 13 15.89 9.86 10.23
N PHE A 14 14.87 9.17 10.75
CA PHE A 14 13.57 9.78 11.02
C PHE A 14 13.69 10.84 12.13
N LYS A 15 13.48 12.11 11.77
CA LYS A 15 13.81 13.27 12.62
C LYS A 15 12.75 13.66 13.64
N TYR A 16 11.54 13.13 13.55
CA TYR A 16 10.40 13.56 14.36
C TYR A 16 10.03 12.53 15.41
N PRO A 17 9.36 12.95 16.52
CA PRO A 17 8.77 12.01 17.45
C PRO A 17 7.83 11.05 16.71
N TRP A 18 7.84 9.79 17.12
CA TRP A 18 6.98 8.78 16.53
C TRP A 18 5.51 9.18 16.66
N PRO A 19 4.76 9.32 15.55
CA PRO A 19 3.48 10.02 15.58
C PRO A 19 2.30 9.14 15.98
N PHE A 20 2.48 7.82 16.07
CA PHE A 20 1.42 6.91 16.49
C PHE A 20 1.45 6.67 18.00
N PRO A 21 0.32 6.91 18.70
CA PRO A 21 0.23 6.62 20.13
C PRO A 21 0.19 5.11 20.38
N LYS A 22 0.60 4.68 21.58
CA LYS A 22 0.49 3.28 22.01
C LYS A 22 -0.96 2.79 22.10
N LYS A 23 -1.92 3.70 22.31
CA LYS A 23 -3.38 3.41 22.34
C LYS A 23 -4.08 4.33 21.35
N GLU A 24 -4.84 3.76 20.41
CA GLU A 24 -5.50 4.52 19.33
C GLU A 24 -6.62 5.46 19.80
N CYS A 25 -7.19 5.25 20.99
CA CYS A 25 -8.35 6.03 21.45
C CYS A 25 -8.09 7.54 21.54
N SER A 26 -6.87 7.99 21.85
CA SER A 26 -6.58 9.41 22.11
C SER A 26 -6.70 10.31 20.88
N LEU A 27 -6.59 9.75 19.68
CA LEU A 27 -6.60 10.52 18.42
C LEU A 27 -7.67 10.03 17.44
N ARG A 28 -8.63 9.22 17.91
CA ARG A 28 -9.60 8.56 17.04
C ARG A 28 -10.46 9.55 16.24
N ALA A 29 -10.96 10.61 16.88
CA ALA A 29 -11.76 11.64 16.22
C ALA A 29 -10.95 12.42 15.16
N PHE A 30 -9.74 12.84 15.50
CA PHE A 30 -8.85 13.56 14.59
C PHE A 30 -8.43 12.69 13.39
N THR A 31 -8.17 11.40 13.65
CA THR A 31 -7.87 10.40 12.61
C THR A 31 -9.06 10.21 11.66
N ALA A 32 -10.26 10.04 12.21
CA ALA A 32 -11.47 9.87 11.41
C ALA A 32 -11.77 11.11 10.55
N MET A 33 -11.64 12.30 11.12
CA MET A 33 -11.81 13.57 10.40
C MET A 33 -10.79 13.71 9.27
N THR A 34 -9.50 13.51 9.56
CA THR A 34 -8.43 13.63 8.55
C THR A 34 -8.60 12.61 7.44
N THR A 35 -8.86 11.34 7.78
CA THR A 35 -9.11 10.28 6.81
C THR A 35 -10.32 10.60 5.92
N THR A 36 -11.39 11.15 6.51
CA THR A 36 -12.60 11.56 5.75
C THR A 36 -12.29 12.70 4.77
N LEU A 37 -11.57 13.73 5.21
CA LEU A 37 -11.18 14.85 4.34
C LEU A 37 -10.30 14.38 3.17
N VAL A 38 -9.29 13.56 3.47
CA VAL A 38 -8.36 13.00 2.49
C VAL A 38 -9.06 12.04 1.53
N PHE A 39 -10.15 11.40 1.94
CA PHE A 39 -10.99 10.58 1.07
C PHE A 39 -11.97 11.41 0.21
N LEU A 40 -12.62 12.43 0.76
CA LEU A 40 -13.67 13.19 0.06
C LEU A 40 -13.10 14.21 -0.94
N PHE A 41 -11.98 14.86 -0.62
CA PHE A 41 -11.45 15.93 -1.47
C PHE A 41 -11.00 15.44 -2.86
N PRO A 42 -10.18 14.37 -3.00
CA PRO A 42 -9.82 13.85 -4.32
C PRO A 42 -11.02 13.23 -5.05
N LYS A 43 -12.08 12.83 -4.34
CA LYS A 43 -13.30 12.30 -4.96
C LYS A 43 -13.98 13.32 -5.88
N LEU A 44 -13.79 14.62 -5.62
CA LEU A 44 -14.26 15.71 -6.48
C LEU A 44 -13.66 15.64 -7.89
N LEU A 45 -12.45 15.09 -8.06
CA LEU A 45 -11.81 14.94 -9.38
C LEU A 45 -12.46 13.86 -10.25
N PHE A 46 -13.32 13.03 -9.67
CA PHE A 46 -14.07 11.98 -10.37
C PHE A 46 -15.58 12.26 -10.38
N ALA A 47 -16.04 13.30 -9.66
CA ALA A 47 -17.44 13.68 -9.60
C ALA A 47 -17.90 14.26 -10.95
N TYR A 48 -19.17 14.05 -11.28
CA TYR A 48 -19.81 14.61 -12.48
C TYR A 48 -19.07 14.35 -13.80
N GLY A 49 -18.27 13.28 -13.87
CA GLY A 49 -17.51 12.92 -15.06
C GLY A 49 -16.30 13.81 -15.36
N ILE A 50 -15.83 14.62 -14.40
CA ILE A 50 -14.62 15.46 -14.54
C ILE A 50 -13.43 14.62 -15.03
N ASN A 51 -13.28 13.42 -14.49
CA ASN A 51 -12.45 12.36 -15.04
C ASN A 51 -13.24 11.05 -15.02
N LYS A 52 -13.03 10.20 -16.03
CA LYS A 52 -13.66 8.89 -16.12
C LYS A 52 -12.87 7.87 -15.30
N VAL A 53 -13.57 7.00 -14.57
CA VAL A 53 -12.98 5.93 -13.77
C VAL A 53 -13.55 4.59 -14.21
N ASN A 54 -12.69 3.66 -14.61
CA ASN A 54 -13.06 2.26 -14.83
C ASN A 54 -12.43 1.41 -13.73
N ILE A 55 -13.25 0.64 -13.01
CA ILE A 55 -12.78 -0.21 -11.90
C ILE A 55 -13.22 -1.64 -12.17
N TYR A 56 -12.26 -2.56 -12.11
CA TYR A 56 -12.48 -3.98 -12.29
C TYR A 56 -12.13 -4.74 -11.01
N GLY A 57 -12.91 -5.76 -10.64
CA GLY A 57 -12.62 -6.61 -9.47
C GLY A 57 -12.91 -5.99 -8.10
N LYS A 58 -13.67 -4.89 -8.03
CA LYS A 58 -13.98 -4.15 -6.79
C LYS A 58 -14.66 -5.02 -5.73
N GLU A 59 -15.57 -5.89 -6.16
CA GLU A 59 -16.31 -6.81 -5.31
C GLU A 59 -15.40 -7.75 -4.52
N LYS A 60 -14.29 -8.19 -5.13
CA LYS A 60 -13.30 -9.07 -4.50
C LYS A 60 -12.60 -8.34 -3.35
N PHE A 61 -12.21 -7.08 -3.59
CA PHE A 61 -11.62 -6.23 -2.55
C PHE A 61 -12.60 -5.94 -1.41
N LEU A 62 -13.85 -5.56 -1.72
CA LEU A 62 -14.84 -5.26 -0.68
C LEU A 62 -15.09 -6.47 0.23
N LYS A 63 -15.19 -7.67 -0.35
CA LYS A 63 -15.34 -8.91 0.44
C LYS A 63 -14.19 -9.10 1.43
N CYS A 64 -12.95 -8.87 1.01
CA CYS A 64 -11.79 -8.98 1.91
C CYS A 64 -11.69 -7.83 2.92
N LEU A 65 -12.11 -6.62 2.54
CA LEU A 65 -12.15 -5.46 3.44
C LEU A 65 -13.21 -5.64 4.55
N GLU A 66 -14.31 -6.30 4.25
CA GLU A 66 -15.38 -6.60 5.22
C GLU A 66 -15.04 -7.81 6.10
N ASP A 67 -14.21 -8.73 5.62
CA ASP A 67 -13.67 -9.83 6.42
C ASP A 67 -12.60 -9.36 7.42
N GLY A 68 -13.05 -8.95 8.61
CA GLY A 68 -12.20 -8.54 9.73
C GLY A 68 -11.49 -9.67 10.48
N SER A 69 -11.66 -10.93 10.07
CA SER A 69 -11.11 -12.09 10.79
C SER A 69 -9.62 -12.33 10.53
N ARG A 70 -9.07 -11.73 9.47
CA ARG A 70 -7.70 -11.94 9.03
C ARG A 70 -7.00 -10.64 8.58
N PRO A 71 -5.66 -10.60 8.52
CA PRO A 71 -4.94 -9.42 8.05
C PRO A 71 -5.10 -9.22 6.54
N LEU A 72 -5.17 -7.96 6.11
CA LEU A 72 -5.28 -7.59 4.69
C LEU A 72 -4.08 -6.74 4.25
N ILE A 73 -3.46 -7.12 3.15
CA ILE A 73 -2.42 -6.33 2.48
C ILE A 73 -2.90 -6.00 1.07
N THR A 74 -2.86 -4.73 0.68
CA THR A 74 -3.03 -4.34 -0.73
C THR A 74 -1.71 -3.81 -1.28
N ILE A 75 -1.31 -4.27 -2.47
CA ILE A 75 -0.12 -3.77 -3.17
C ILE A 75 -0.52 -3.13 -4.48
N ALA A 76 0.05 -1.96 -4.79
CA ALA A 76 -0.21 -1.27 -6.06
C ALA A 76 1.05 -0.71 -6.69
N ASN A 77 1.09 -0.64 -8.02
CA ASN A 77 2.05 0.20 -8.73
C ASN A 77 1.78 1.69 -8.44
N HIS A 78 2.79 2.55 -8.63
CA HIS A 78 2.77 3.95 -8.21
C HIS A 78 2.96 4.88 -9.41
N ARG A 79 1.92 5.62 -9.79
CA ARG A 79 1.84 6.51 -10.96
C ARG A 79 1.90 8.01 -10.61
N CYS A 80 1.49 8.43 -9.42
CA CYS A 80 1.63 9.82 -8.96
C CYS A 80 1.80 9.92 -7.44
N ASN A 81 2.28 11.06 -6.94
CA ASN A 81 2.59 11.27 -5.52
C ASN A 81 1.37 11.27 -4.58
N ILE A 82 0.15 11.32 -5.12
CA ILE A 82 -1.10 11.23 -4.36
C ILE A 82 -2.00 10.09 -4.86
N ASP A 83 -1.42 9.03 -5.45
CA ASP A 83 -2.18 7.83 -5.82
C ASP A 83 -2.98 7.30 -4.64
N ASP A 84 -2.37 7.37 -3.47
CA ASP A 84 -2.89 6.87 -2.23
C ASP A 84 -4.32 7.34 -1.93
N PRO A 85 -4.61 8.65 -1.82
CA PRO A 85 -5.97 9.15 -1.68
C PRO A 85 -6.79 9.05 -2.97
N LEU A 86 -6.22 9.35 -4.15
CA LEU A 86 -6.98 9.31 -5.43
C LEU A 86 -7.57 7.93 -5.71
N MET A 87 -6.77 6.89 -5.54
CA MET A 87 -7.15 5.51 -5.81
C MET A 87 -8.33 5.09 -4.94
N TRP A 88 -8.30 5.31 -3.62
CA TRP A 88 -9.45 4.92 -2.79
C TRP A 88 -10.67 5.82 -2.98
N SER A 89 -10.47 7.12 -3.22
CA SER A 89 -11.57 8.02 -3.60
C SER A 89 -12.27 7.58 -4.88
N ALA A 90 -11.54 7.01 -5.83
CA ALA A 90 -12.07 6.41 -7.04
C ALA A 90 -12.77 5.06 -6.75
N ILE A 91 -12.10 4.13 -6.05
CA ILE A 91 -12.59 2.76 -5.80
C ILE A 91 -13.87 2.75 -4.95
N LEU A 92 -13.87 3.46 -3.83
CA LEU A 92 -14.91 3.35 -2.80
C LEU A 92 -16.02 4.39 -3.01
N THR A 93 -17.27 3.97 -2.85
CA THR A 93 -18.38 4.90 -2.64
C THR A 93 -18.29 5.52 -1.25
N CYS A 94 -18.97 6.64 -1.02
CA CYS A 94 -19.00 7.25 0.31
C CYS A 94 -19.60 6.28 1.34
N SER A 95 -20.65 5.54 0.97
CA SER A 95 -21.27 4.54 1.86
C SER A 95 -20.28 3.43 2.25
N GLU A 96 -19.56 2.86 1.27
CA GLU A 96 -18.55 1.82 1.54
C GLU A 96 -17.40 2.35 2.39
N PHE A 97 -16.95 3.58 2.16
CA PHE A 97 -15.92 4.22 2.97
C PHE A 97 -16.37 4.41 4.41
N PHE A 98 -17.53 5.02 4.67
CA PHE A 98 -18.01 5.26 6.03
C PHE A 98 -18.32 3.95 6.78
N ARG A 99 -18.82 2.93 6.08
CA ARG A 99 -19.04 1.59 6.65
C ARG A 99 -17.74 0.93 7.11
N ASN A 100 -16.62 1.21 6.42
CA ASN A 100 -15.31 0.59 6.68
C ASN A 100 -14.27 1.55 7.29
N ILE A 101 -14.66 2.76 7.71
CA ILE A 101 -13.72 3.81 8.16
C ILE A 101 -12.85 3.37 9.34
N SER A 102 -13.38 2.51 10.22
CA SER A 102 -12.64 1.98 11.37
C SER A 102 -11.44 1.11 10.95
N ARG A 103 -11.56 0.38 9.84
CA ARG A 103 -10.54 -0.51 9.27
C ARG A 103 -9.80 0.12 8.08
N PHE A 104 -10.01 1.41 7.79
CA PHE A 104 -9.31 2.07 6.69
C PHE A 104 -7.78 1.89 6.80
N ARG A 105 -7.10 1.76 5.67
CA ARG A 105 -5.71 1.26 5.66
C ARG A 105 -4.74 2.12 6.47
N PHE A 106 -3.63 1.48 6.84
CA PHE A 106 -2.35 2.13 7.09
C PHE A 106 -1.51 2.07 5.80
N VAL A 107 -0.90 3.16 5.37
CA VAL A 107 -0.04 3.19 4.18
C VAL A 107 1.40 3.55 4.53
N LEU A 108 2.38 2.82 4.00
CA LEU A 108 3.78 3.23 4.11
C LEU A 108 4.05 4.45 3.22
N ALA A 109 4.55 5.53 3.81
CA ALA A 109 4.80 6.81 3.16
C ALA A 109 6.23 7.29 3.39
N ALA A 110 6.85 7.84 2.36
CA ALA A 110 8.25 8.26 2.40
C ALA A 110 8.46 9.40 3.41
N SER A 111 9.37 9.22 4.37
CA SER A 111 9.60 10.15 5.47
C SER A 111 10.06 11.53 4.99
N ASP A 112 10.91 11.56 3.97
CA ASP A 112 11.47 12.75 3.33
C ASP A 112 10.43 13.60 2.58
N ILE A 113 9.25 13.05 2.29
CA ILE A 113 8.18 13.73 1.55
C ILE A 113 7.01 14.10 2.48
N CYS A 114 6.50 13.12 3.22
CA CYS A 114 5.29 13.29 4.03
C CYS A 114 5.58 13.82 5.44
N PHE A 115 6.79 13.61 5.97
CA PHE A 115 7.13 13.89 7.36
C PHE A 115 8.28 14.90 7.42
N THR A 116 8.06 16.08 6.86
CA THR A 116 9.08 17.15 6.71
C THR A 116 9.01 18.22 7.80
N ASN A 117 7.98 18.19 8.65
CA ASN A 117 7.84 19.02 9.84
C ASN A 117 6.83 18.39 10.81
N SER A 118 6.74 18.92 12.03
CA SER A 118 5.86 18.38 13.08
C SER A 118 4.36 18.46 12.75
N ILE A 119 3.92 19.48 12.01
CA ILE A 119 2.52 19.65 11.62
C ILE A 119 2.15 18.60 10.57
N PHE A 120 2.95 18.48 9.51
CA PHE A 120 2.76 17.48 8.47
C PHE A 120 2.85 16.07 9.05
N THR A 121 3.78 15.83 9.97
CA THR A 121 3.90 14.55 10.67
C THR A 121 2.60 14.15 11.37
N LYS A 122 1.96 15.08 12.09
CA LYS A 122 0.66 14.83 12.73
C LYS A 122 -0.46 14.62 11.71
N PHE A 123 -0.50 15.43 10.65
CA PHE A 123 -1.51 15.32 9.59
C PHE A 123 -1.44 13.97 8.86
N PHE A 124 -0.27 13.60 8.33
CA PHE A 124 -0.09 12.35 7.61
C PHE A 124 -0.33 11.14 8.50
N ALA A 125 0.13 11.16 9.76
CA ALA A 125 -0.17 10.08 10.71
C ALA A 125 -1.67 9.97 11.03
N ALA A 126 -2.39 11.09 11.12
CA ALA A 126 -3.85 11.08 11.27
C ALA A 126 -4.60 10.56 10.03
N GLY A 127 -4.00 10.69 8.84
CA GLY A 127 -4.42 9.99 7.63
C GLY A 127 -3.94 8.52 7.56
N ARG A 128 -3.40 7.97 8.65
CA ARG A 128 -2.82 6.61 8.75
C ARG A 128 -1.62 6.36 7.81
N CYS A 129 -0.91 7.42 7.42
CA CYS A 129 0.38 7.29 6.75
C CYS A 129 1.46 6.95 7.77
N VAL A 130 2.22 5.89 7.51
CA VAL A 130 3.26 5.33 8.36
C VAL A 130 4.63 5.75 7.81
N PRO A 131 5.49 6.43 8.59
CA PRO A 131 6.80 6.85 8.11
C PRO A 131 7.67 5.67 7.68
N CYS A 132 8.22 5.76 6.47
CA CYS A 132 9.19 4.83 5.93
C CYS A 132 10.41 5.61 5.43
N VAL A 133 11.58 5.34 6.02
CA VAL A 133 12.84 5.97 5.64
C VAL A 133 13.47 5.18 4.50
N ARG A 134 13.78 5.88 3.41
CA ARG A 134 14.46 5.28 2.26
C ARG A 134 15.92 4.99 2.60
N GLY A 135 16.39 3.80 2.25
CA GLY A 135 17.78 3.38 2.46
C GLY A 135 18.07 2.77 3.84
N GLU A 136 17.09 2.73 4.76
CA GLU A 136 17.22 2.07 6.07
C GLU A 136 16.90 0.57 6.06
N GLY A 137 16.73 -0.01 4.87
CA GLY A 137 16.34 -1.41 4.74
C GLY A 137 14.92 -1.70 5.25
N VAL A 138 14.64 -2.99 5.45
CA VAL A 138 13.29 -3.46 5.82
C VAL A 138 13.04 -3.50 7.33
N PHE A 139 14.08 -3.38 8.15
CA PHE A 139 14.02 -3.46 9.61
C PHE A 139 13.96 -2.07 10.24
N GLN A 140 12.88 -1.36 9.96
CA GLN A 140 12.63 -0.01 10.45
C GLN A 140 11.29 0.07 11.18
N LYS A 141 11.16 1.07 12.06
CA LYS A 141 10.02 1.23 12.96
C LYS A 141 8.67 1.29 12.24
N GLY A 142 8.62 1.88 11.04
CA GLY A 142 7.41 1.91 10.22
C GLY A 142 6.95 0.52 9.76
N MET A 143 7.90 -0.32 9.35
CA MET A 143 7.61 -1.71 8.95
C MET A 143 7.16 -2.54 10.16
N ASP A 144 7.82 -2.37 11.30
CA ASP A 144 7.46 -3.04 12.56
C ASP A 144 6.02 -2.69 12.98
N PHE A 145 5.67 -1.40 12.92
CA PHE A 145 4.32 -0.92 13.21
C PHE A 145 3.28 -1.49 12.24
N CYS A 146 3.58 -1.58 10.94
CA CYS A 146 2.68 -2.22 9.98
C CYS A 146 2.46 -3.70 10.30
N ILE A 147 3.48 -4.43 10.73
CA ILE A 147 3.35 -5.84 11.17
C ILE A 147 2.49 -5.94 12.43
N GLU A 148 2.66 -5.04 13.41
CA GLU A 148 1.79 -4.96 14.58
C GLU A 148 0.32 -4.77 14.18
N LYS A 149 0.04 -3.85 13.24
CA LYS A 149 -1.32 -3.61 12.74
C LYS A 149 -1.89 -4.79 11.98
N LEU A 150 -1.08 -5.47 11.18
CA LEU A 150 -1.50 -6.71 10.52
C LEU A 150 -1.85 -7.78 11.56
N ASN A 151 -1.07 -7.92 12.62
CA ASN A 151 -1.37 -8.84 13.73
C ASN A 151 -2.62 -8.47 14.54
N GLU A 152 -3.16 -7.25 14.37
CA GLU A 152 -4.48 -6.80 14.85
C GLU A 152 -5.60 -6.99 13.80
N ASN A 153 -5.37 -7.80 12.75
CA ASN A 153 -6.26 -8.01 11.59
C ASN A 153 -6.62 -6.72 10.82
N LYS A 154 -5.78 -5.68 10.92
CA LYS A 154 -5.96 -4.44 10.18
C LYS A 154 -5.53 -4.60 8.72
N TRP A 155 -5.73 -3.51 7.99
CA TRP A 155 -5.41 -3.40 6.58
C TRP A 155 -4.18 -2.50 6.38
N VAL A 156 -3.17 -3.02 5.68
CA VAL A 156 -1.99 -2.25 5.24
C VAL A 156 -1.97 -2.14 3.73
N HIS A 157 -1.72 -0.93 3.22
CA HIS A 157 -1.48 -0.67 1.81
C HIS A 157 -0.01 -0.32 1.57
N VAL A 158 0.54 -0.81 0.47
CA VAL A 158 1.92 -0.51 0.08
C VAL A 158 1.98 -0.22 -1.41
N PHE A 159 2.78 0.78 -1.79
CA PHE A 159 3.28 0.96 -3.15
C PHE A 159 4.69 0.38 -3.22
N PRO A 160 4.86 -0.93 -3.45
CA PRO A 160 6.14 -1.56 -3.20
C PRO A 160 7.18 -1.22 -4.28
N GLU A 161 6.82 -0.51 -5.36
CA GLU A 161 7.78 0.14 -6.27
C GLU A 161 8.68 1.17 -5.54
N GLY A 162 8.20 1.77 -4.44
CA GLY A 162 8.94 2.66 -3.55
C GLY A 162 9.18 4.08 -4.07
N ARG A 163 8.78 4.34 -5.32
CA ARG A 163 8.80 5.65 -5.98
C ARG A 163 7.74 5.67 -7.09
N VAL A 164 7.32 6.87 -7.47
CA VAL A 164 6.47 7.08 -8.66
C VAL A 164 7.26 6.68 -9.90
N GLU A 165 6.66 5.84 -10.73
CA GLU A 165 7.24 5.40 -12.00
C GLU A 165 6.14 5.11 -13.03
N THR A 166 6.42 5.41 -14.29
CA THR A 166 5.47 5.19 -15.40
C THR A 166 5.50 3.77 -15.91
N LYS A 167 6.66 3.11 -15.78
CA LYS A 167 6.89 1.73 -16.21
C LYS A 167 6.89 0.79 -15.01
N PRO A 168 6.51 -0.48 -15.21
CA PRO A 168 6.68 -1.49 -14.17
C PRO A 168 8.16 -1.56 -13.74
N ILE A 169 8.40 -1.53 -12.43
CA ILE A 169 9.74 -1.75 -11.86
C ILE A 169 9.69 -2.85 -10.82
N ARG A 170 10.89 -3.35 -10.50
CA ARG A 170 11.07 -4.29 -9.41
C ARG A 170 10.60 -3.68 -8.09
N ILE A 171 9.76 -4.42 -7.38
CA ILE A 171 9.24 -4.07 -6.07
C ILE A 171 10.29 -4.32 -4.96
N LYS A 172 10.14 -3.56 -3.87
CA LYS A 172 10.98 -3.62 -2.69
C LYS A 172 10.55 -4.77 -1.78
N TRP A 173 11.52 -5.35 -1.10
CA TRP A 173 11.42 -6.56 -0.29
C TRP A 173 10.61 -6.40 1.00
N GLY A 174 10.25 -5.16 1.35
CA GLY A 174 9.45 -4.86 2.53
C GLY A 174 8.11 -5.59 2.52
N VAL A 175 7.49 -5.76 1.35
CA VAL A 175 6.23 -6.52 1.23
C VAL A 175 6.40 -7.98 1.64
N GLY A 176 7.49 -8.63 1.24
CA GLY A 176 7.77 -10.01 1.65
C GLY A 176 7.92 -10.13 3.16
N ARG A 177 8.55 -9.14 3.80
CA ARG A 177 8.66 -9.08 5.26
C ARG A 177 7.29 -8.92 5.93
N LEU A 178 6.43 -8.04 5.41
CA LEU A 178 5.08 -7.86 5.95
C LEU A 178 4.30 -9.17 5.95
N VAL A 179 4.38 -9.94 4.87
CA VAL A 179 3.70 -11.23 4.76
C VAL A 179 4.31 -12.28 5.69
N ASP A 180 5.64 -12.42 5.66
CA ASP A 180 6.36 -13.47 6.38
C ASP A 180 6.27 -13.33 7.92
N GLN A 181 6.17 -12.09 8.42
CA GLN A 181 6.15 -11.82 9.86
C GLN A 181 4.74 -11.58 10.44
N CYS A 182 3.69 -11.82 9.65
CA CYS A 182 2.34 -11.91 10.19
C CYS A 182 2.16 -13.23 10.98
N ARG A 183 1.53 -13.16 12.16
CA ARG A 183 1.17 -14.34 12.96
C ARG A 183 0.14 -15.22 12.25
N VAL A 184 -0.81 -14.58 11.58
CA VAL A 184 -1.79 -15.23 10.72
C VAL A 184 -1.45 -14.86 9.28
N PRO A 185 -1.26 -15.82 8.36
CA PRO A 185 -1.00 -15.53 6.96
C PRO A 185 -2.03 -14.54 6.37
N PRO A 186 -1.58 -13.39 5.84
CA PRO A 186 -2.49 -12.36 5.35
C PRO A 186 -3.16 -12.78 4.03
N THR A 187 -4.27 -12.12 3.72
CA THR A 187 -4.73 -12.03 2.32
C THR A 187 -4.01 -10.88 1.63
N VAL A 188 -3.44 -11.11 0.46
CA VAL A 188 -2.79 -10.07 -0.36
C VAL A 188 -3.63 -9.80 -1.61
N ILE A 189 -3.91 -8.53 -1.93
CA ILE A 189 -4.62 -8.13 -3.14
C ILE A 189 -3.71 -7.23 -4.00
N PRO A 190 -3.28 -7.68 -5.19
CA PRO A 190 -2.58 -6.83 -6.14
C PRO A 190 -3.56 -5.90 -6.86
N ILE A 191 -3.18 -4.63 -7.02
CA ILE A 191 -3.96 -3.60 -7.71
C ILE A 191 -3.09 -2.97 -8.78
N TRP A 192 -3.59 -2.93 -10.00
CA TRP A 192 -2.93 -2.26 -11.11
C TRP A 192 -3.63 -0.95 -11.47
N ILE A 193 -2.86 0.12 -11.64
CA ILE A 193 -3.35 1.48 -11.91
C ILE A 193 -2.76 2.00 -13.22
N ASN A 194 -3.65 2.42 -14.13
CA ASN A 194 -3.33 3.05 -15.40
C ASN A 194 -3.93 4.47 -15.47
N GLY A 195 -3.13 5.47 -15.87
CA GLY A 195 -3.61 6.82 -16.17
C GLY A 195 -3.78 7.78 -14.97
N MET A 196 -3.47 7.35 -13.74
CA MET A 196 -3.56 8.23 -12.57
C MET A 196 -2.55 9.41 -12.61
N ASP A 197 -1.42 9.21 -13.29
CA ASP A 197 -0.43 10.25 -13.59
C ASP A 197 -1.00 11.40 -14.45
N LYS A 198 -2.09 11.16 -15.19
CA LYS A 198 -2.80 12.19 -15.95
C LYS A 198 -3.85 12.91 -15.10
N ILE A 199 -4.40 12.26 -14.08
CA ILE A 199 -5.31 12.86 -13.10
C ILE A 199 -4.56 13.82 -12.18
N TRP A 200 -3.30 13.52 -11.88
CA TRP A 200 -2.45 14.36 -11.07
C TRP A 200 -1.02 14.43 -11.60
N LYS A 201 -0.70 15.53 -12.27
CA LYS A 201 0.59 15.76 -12.92
C LYS A 201 1.23 17.01 -12.37
N ASN A 202 2.51 16.93 -11.98
CA ASN A 202 3.29 18.08 -11.51
C ASN A 202 2.59 18.88 -10.39
N ASN A 203 1.98 18.19 -9.42
CA ASN A 203 1.21 18.78 -8.32
C ASN A 203 0.00 19.63 -8.77
N ARG A 204 -0.60 19.29 -9.91
CA ARG A 204 -1.82 19.94 -10.42
C ARG A 204 -2.86 18.89 -10.84
N PRO A 205 -4.15 19.16 -10.62
CA PRO A 205 -5.22 18.29 -11.11
C PRO A 205 -5.30 18.36 -12.64
N GLY A 206 -5.42 17.19 -13.25
CA GLY A 206 -5.81 17.04 -14.65
C GLY A 206 -7.30 16.72 -14.78
N PHE A 207 -7.89 17.12 -15.90
CA PHE A 207 -9.31 16.99 -16.18
C PHE A 207 -9.52 16.35 -17.56
N GLY A 208 -10.65 15.66 -17.76
CA GLY A 208 -11.00 14.99 -19.02
C GLY A 208 -10.21 13.71 -19.29
N ASN A 209 -9.51 13.17 -18.30
CA ASN A 209 -8.72 11.95 -18.44
C ASN A 209 -9.52 10.71 -18.01
N THR A 210 -9.02 9.54 -18.39
CA THR A 210 -9.54 8.25 -17.92
C THR A 210 -8.49 7.57 -17.05
N VAL A 211 -8.91 7.11 -15.87
CA VAL A 211 -8.14 6.21 -15.01
C VAL A 211 -8.77 4.83 -15.04
N GLU A 212 -7.93 3.81 -15.11
CA GLU A 212 -8.31 2.42 -15.00
C GLU A 212 -7.63 1.81 -13.78
N ILE A 213 -8.42 1.10 -12.97
CA ILE A 213 -7.97 0.43 -11.76
C ILE A 213 -8.42 -1.03 -11.84
N ILE A 214 -7.46 -1.95 -11.86
CA ILE A 214 -7.68 -3.39 -11.96
C ILE A 214 -7.33 -4.01 -10.61
N ILE A 215 -8.32 -4.54 -9.92
CA ILE A 215 -8.15 -5.24 -8.66
C ILE A 215 -8.05 -6.72 -8.98
N GLY A 216 -6.87 -7.30 -8.76
CA GLY A 216 -6.59 -8.71 -8.99
C GLY A 216 -7.26 -9.64 -7.97
N ASP A 217 -7.09 -10.94 -8.18
CA ASP A 217 -7.66 -11.93 -7.27
C ASP A 217 -6.99 -11.89 -5.89
N PRO A 218 -7.76 -11.99 -4.79
CA PRO A 218 -7.20 -12.11 -3.46
C PRO A 218 -6.37 -13.39 -3.31
N ILE A 219 -5.18 -13.25 -2.77
CA ILE A 219 -4.22 -14.33 -2.57
C ILE A 219 -4.18 -14.68 -1.09
N ASP A 220 -4.62 -15.88 -0.74
CA ASP A 220 -4.38 -16.44 0.59
C ASP A 220 -2.91 -16.88 0.69
N MET A 221 -2.14 -16.23 1.55
CA MET A 221 -0.71 -16.55 1.71
C MET A 221 -0.46 -17.84 2.52
N ALA A 222 -1.47 -18.40 3.21
CA ALA A 222 -1.31 -19.59 4.04
C ALA A 222 -0.69 -20.80 3.31
N PRO A 223 -1.23 -21.28 2.17
CA PRO A 223 -0.66 -22.44 1.47
C PRO A 223 0.77 -22.19 0.99
N TYR A 224 1.08 -20.96 0.54
CA TYR A 224 2.42 -20.60 0.09
C TYR A 224 3.42 -20.59 1.24
N ILE A 225 3.05 -20.03 2.39
CA ILE A 225 3.91 -19.99 3.59
C ILE A 225 4.18 -21.40 4.12
N ILE A 226 3.20 -22.30 4.07
CA ILE A 226 3.31 -23.71 4.50
C ILE A 226 4.19 -24.51 3.56
N ALA A 227 4.11 -24.26 2.24
CA ALA A 227 4.89 -24.97 1.23
C ALA A 227 6.39 -24.59 1.22
N LEU A 228 6.77 -23.46 1.81
CA LEU A 228 8.17 -23.02 1.88
C LEU A 228 8.99 -23.94 2.80
N PRO A 229 10.12 -24.51 2.34
CA PRO A 229 10.91 -25.44 3.14
C PRO A 229 11.39 -24.81 4.45
N SER A 230 11.33 -25.54 5.56
CA SER A 230 11.73 -25.02 6.87
C SER A 230 13.24 -24.72 6.98
N SER A 231 14.05 -25.28 6.08
CA SER A 231 15.50 -25.13 6.04
C SER A 231 15.99 -23.86 5.33
N ILE A 232 15.12 -23.13 4.62
CA ILE A 232 15.53 -21.90 3.94
C ILE A 232 15.76 -20.79 4.97
N ASN A 233 16.77 -19.97 4.74
CA ASN A 233 17.02 -18.81 5.61
C ASN A 233 15.96 -17.71 5.40
N GLU A 234 15.83 -16.81 6.38
CA GLU A 234 14.81 -15.73 6.35
C GLU A 234 14.92 -14.81 5.13
N ILE A 235 16.14 -14.60 4.62
CA ILE A 235 16.40 -13.72 3.48
C ILE A 235 15.84 -14.33 2.20
N GLU A 236 16.15 -15.60 1.97
CA GLU A 236 15.68 -16.38 0.83
C GLU A 236 14.16 -16.54 0.87
N ARG A 237 13.60 -16.85 2.04
CA ARG A 237 12.16 -16.88 2.29
C ARG A 237 11.48 -15.59 1.85
N ARG A 238 12.00 -14.45 2.31
CA ARG A 238 11.49 -13.12 1.96
C ARG A 238 11.63 -12.81 0.48
N LYS A 239 12.73 -13.23 -0.15
CA LYS A 239 12.95 -13.10 -1.59
C LYS A 239 11.84 -13.82 -2.35
N LEU A 240 11.63 -15.11 -2.07
CA LEU A 240 10.65 -15.95 -2.75
C LEU A 240 9.24 -15.37 -2.63
N ILE A 241 8.85 -14.92 -1.45
CA ILE A 241 7.56 -14.25 -1.23
C ILE A 241 7.46 -12.96 -2.05
N THR A 242 8.52 -12.14 -2.05
CA THR A 242 8.54 -10.87 -2.80
C THR A 242 8.46 -11.11 -4.30
N ASP A 243 9.22 -12.06 -4.84
CA ASP A 243 9.25 -12.39 -6.27
C ASP A 243 7.88 -12.94 -6.71
N PHE A 244 7.27 -13.83 -5.91
CA PHE A 244 5.90 -14.28 -6.15
C PHE A 244 4.88 -13.12 -6.20
N LEU A 245 4.98 -12.16 -5.27
CA LEU A 245 4.09 -11.00 -5.26
C LEU A 245 4.36 -10.01 -6.39
N GLN A 246 5.62 -9.90 -6.86
CA GLN A 246 5.99 -9.17 -8.06
C GLN A 246 5.25 -9.74 -9.27
N ASP A 247 5.32 -11.05 -9.45
CA ASP A 247 4.69 -11.74 -10.59
C ASP A 247 3.18 -11.54 -10.55
N LYS A 248 2.57 -11.65 -9.37
CA LYS A 248 1.13 -11.40 -9.21
C LYS A 248 0.76 -9.97 -9.54
N LEU A 249 1.50 -8.98 -9.04
CA LEU A 249 1.24 -7.57 -9.36
C LEU A 249 1.38 -7.30 -10.87
N LEU A 250 2.41 -7.83 -11.51
CA LEU A 250 2.61 -7.69 -12.96
C LEU A 250 1.51 -8.40 -13.76
N SER A 251 1.11 -9.61 -13.35
CA SER A 251 0.05 -10.36 -14.01
C SER A 251 -1.28 -9.61 -13.98
N THR A 252 -1.60 -8.94 -12.86
CA THR A 252 -2.79 -8.06 -12.75
C THR A 252 -2.75 -6.93 -13.78
N GLY A 253 -1.57 -6.36 -14.03
CA GLY A 253 -1.39 -5.35 -15.09
C GLY A 253 -1.45 -5.93 -16.50
N ASN A 254 -0.91 -7.11 -16.72
CA ASN A 254 -0.82 -7.73 -18.05
C ASN A 254 -2.17 -8.24 -18.57
N VAL A 255 -3.16 -8.48 -17.70
CA VAL A 255 -4.56 -8.70 -18.11
C VAL A 255 -5.10 -7.52 -18.95
N SER A 256 -4.51 -6.31 -18.83
CA SER A 256 -4.82 -5.16 -19.70
C SER A 256 -3.90 -5.00 -20.94
N LEU A 257 -2.79 -5.74 -21.03
CA LEU A 257 -1.77 -5.56 -22.08
C LEU A 257 -1.62 -6.75 -23.04
N GLY A 258 -2.16 -7.93 -22.75
CA GLY A 258 -2.07 -9.10 -23.63
C GLY A 258 -0.64 -9.61 -23.87
N ILE A 259 0.33 -9.21 -23.04
CA ILE A 259 1.75 -9.57 -23.15
C ILE A 259 2.14 -10.28 -21.85
N GLU A 260 2.59 -11.52 -21.94
CA GLU A 260 3.24 -12.20 -20.82
C GLU A 260 4.60 -11.55 -20.51
N PRO A 261 4.98 -11.41 -19.23
CA PRO A 261 6.30 -10.89 -18.88
C PRO A 261 7.39 -11.91 -19.26
N ASP A 262 8.37 -11.48 -20.05
CA ASP A 262 9.60 -12.23 -20.33
C ASP A 262 10.57 -12.08 -19.16
N PHE A 263 10.59 -13.08 -18.27
CA PHE A 263 11.46 -13.12 -17.09
C PHE A 263 12.88 -13.59 -17.37
N LEU A 264 13.24 -13.88 -18.63
CA LEU A 264 14.58 -14.34 -19.01
C LEU A 264 15.58 -13.19 -19.26
N LYS A 265 15.23 -11.94 -18.93
CA LYS A 265 16.09 -10.75 -19.09
C LYS A 265 16.36 -9.93 -17.81
N LEU A 266 16.27 -10.55 -16.63
CA LEU A 266 16.65 -9.89 -15.35
C LEU A 266 17.83 -10.59 -14.66
#